data_AF-M3IDI6-F1
#
_entry.id   AF-M3IDI6-F1
#
_cell.length_a   1.000
_cell.length_b   1.000
_cell.length_c   1.000
_cell.angle_alpha   90.00
_cell.angle_beta   90.00
_cell.angle_gamma   90.00
#
_symmetry.space_group_name_H-M   'P 1'
#
loop_
_entity.id
_entity.type
_entity.pdbx_description
1 polymer ?
#
loop_
_entity_poly.entity_id
_entity_poly.type
_entity_poly.pdbx_seq_one_letter_code
_entity_poly.pdbx_strand_id
1 'polypeptide(L)'
;MDELSLLKFADENLNFCWEKENRSNRTVYVAPNVGKVTLPSHFKVYYGKIEDAEKILSTEDFRGRIPRFDLGIAGTVEEIDRLIRPSRSHENSLIRPRGAILFQGKSEKNYILEFLNSGKSIRSSRCGDFQLAIKLLQENKKISEALEKNMVTHFYSPEDLNQAFKTAKSSESIKVVIKHF
;
A
#
# COMPACT_ATOMS: atom_id res chain seq x y z
N MET A 1 -4.75 -0.35 6.54
CA MET A 1 -3.39 -0.75 6.17
C MET A 1 -3.46 -1.20 4.73
N ASP A 2 -2.70 -0.55 3.86
CA ASP A 2 -2.67 -0.90 2.45
C ASP A 2 -1.50 -1.85 2.22
N GLU A 3 -1.77 -3.14 2.34
CA GLU A 3 -0.82 -4.19 1.94
C GLU A 3 -0.96 -4.46 0.45
N LEU A 4 0.15 -4.62 -0.27
CA LEU A 4 0.16 -4.77 -1.71
C LEU A 4 1.39 -5.54 -2.17
N SER A 5 1.24 -6.29 -3.25
CA SER A 5 2.33 -7.04 -3.87
C SER A 5 2.75 -6.41 -5.19
N LEU A 6 4.06 -6.37 -5.44
CA LEU A 6 4.64 -6.07 -6.75
C LEU A 6 5.14 -7.38 -7.34
N LEU A 7 4.68 -7.70 -8.54
CA LEU A 7 4.95 -8.95 -9.23
C LEU A 7 5.34 -8.67 -10.69
N LYS A 8 5.92 -9.65 -11.36
CA LYS A 8 6.06 -9.63 -12.82
C LYS A 8 4.69 -9.75 -13.48
N PHE A 9 4.47 -9.03 -14.58
CA PHE A 9 3.34 -9.32 -15.46
C PHE A 9 3.54 -10.68 -16.14
N ALA A 10 2.72 -11.65 -15.73
CA ALA A 10 2.66 -13.01 -16.23
C ALA A 10 1.27 -13.57 -15.96
N ASP A 11 0.80 -14.51 -16.79
CA ASP A 11 -0.55 -15.06 -16.69
C ASP A 11 -0.83 -15.70 -15.33
N GLU A 12 0.17 -16.36 -14.74
CA GLU A 12 0.11 -16.94 -13.39
C GLU A 12 -0.19 -15.89 -12.30
N ASN A 13 0.25 -14.65 -12.49
CA ASN A 13 0.06 -13.56 -11.52
C ASN A 13 -1.26 -12.80 -11.70
N LEU A 14 -2.00 -13.01 -12.79
CA LEU A 14 -3.32 -12.41 -12.99
C LEU A 14 -4.35 -12.93 -11.97
N ASN A 15 -4.17 -14.16 -11.50
CA ASN A 15 -5.02 -14.79 -10.49
C ASN A 15 -4.47 -14.61 -9.07
N PHE A 16 -3.51 -13.69 -8.88
CA PHE A 16 -2.91 -13.46 -7.58
C PHE A 16 -3.97 -13.12 -6.51
N CYS A 17 -3.98 -13.91 -5.45
CA CYS A 17 -4.74 -13.69 -4.23
C CYS A 17 -3.84 -14.01 -3.03
N TRP A 18 -4.12 -13.38 -1.90
CA TRP A 18 -3.34 -13.66 -0.69
C TRP A 18 -3.76 -14.98 -0.07
N GLU A 19 -2.86 -15.59 0.71
CA GLU A 19 -3.17 -16.78 1.48
C GLU A 19 -4.46 -16.58 2.29
N LYS A 20 -5.32 -17.61 2.26
CA LYS A 20 -6.64 -17.65 2.92
C LYS A 20 -7.69 -16.69 2.34
N GLU A 21 -7.49 -16.16 1.14
CA GLU A 21 -8.55 -15.46 0.39
C GLU A 21 -9.08 -16.33 -0.76
N ASN A 22 -10.41 -16.42 -0.90
CA ASN A 22 -11.07 -17.12 -2.00
C ASN A 22 -11.62 -16.15 -3.07
N ARG A 23 -10.94 -15.02 -3.27
CA ARG A 23 -11.41 -13.96 -4.17
C ARG A 23 -10.83 -14.11 -5.57
N SER A 24 -11.63 -13.75 -6.57
CA SER A 24 -11.17 -13.58 -7.95
C SER A 24 -10.96 -12.10 -8.27
N ASN A 25 -9.86 -11.76 -8.94
CA ASN A 25 -9.65 -10.41 -9.45
C ASN A 25 -10.62 -10.12 -10.61
N ARG A 26 -11.22 -8.93 -10.65
CA ARG A 26 -12.21 -8.55 -11.69
C ARG A 26 -11.86 -7.26 -12.41
N THR A 27 -11.29 -6.30 -11.70
CA THR A 27 -10.97 -4.99 -12.28
C THR A 27 -9.47 -4.78 -12.40
N VAL A 28 -9.01 -4.37 -13.58
CA VAL A 28 -7.60 -4.14 -13.86
C VAL A 28 -7.42 -2.73 -14.40
N TYR A 29 -6.51 -1.96 -13.84
CA TYR A 29 -6.07 -0.70 -14.39
C TYR A 29 -4.72 -0.87 -15.11
N VAL A 30 -4.60 -0.32 -16.32
CA VAL A 30 -3.38 -0.41 -17.12
C VAL A 30 -2.79 0.98 -17.32
N ALA A 31 -1.56 1.16 -16.85
CA ALA A 31 -0.88 2.45 -16.92
C ALA A 31 -0.42 2.78 -18.36
N PRO A 32 -0.31 4.08 -18.71
CA PRO A 32 -0.06 4.52 -20.08
C PRO A 32 1.14 3.89 -20.78
N ASN A 33 2.28 3.73 -20.09
CA ASN A 33 3.53 3.24 -20.69
C ASN A 33 3.52 1.73 -20.98
N VAL A 34 2.53 0.99 -20.46
CA VAL A 34 2.33 -0.42 -20.78
C VAL A 34 1.74 -0.58 -22.19
N GLY A 35 0.87 0.34 -22.61
CA GLY A 35 0.08 0.20 -23.83
C GLY A 35 -1.09 -0.78 -23.68
N LYS A 36 -1.58 -1.30 -24.80
CA LYS A 36 -2.70 -2.26 -24.81
C LYS A 36 -2.22 -3.64 -24.38
N VAL A 37 -2.98 -4.28 -23.51
CA VAL A 37 -2.74 -5.65 -23.04
C VAL A 37 -3.91 -6.55 -23.38
N THR A 38 -3.62 -7.81 -23.70
CA THR A 38 -4.63 -8.85 -23.87
C THR A 38 -4.81 -9.54 -22.53
N LEU A 39 -6.01 -9.47 -21.96
CA LEU A 39 -6.36 -10.12 -20.69
C LEU A 39 -7.57 -11.04 -20.89
N PRO A 40 -7.73 -12.08 -20.06
CA PRO A 40 -8.92 -12.92 -20.04
C PRO A 40 -10.22 -12.10 -19.97
N SER A 41 -11.27 -12.57 -20.65
CA SER A 41 -12.54 -11.84 -20.84
C SER A 41 -13.32 -11.52 -19.56
N HIS A 42 -13.03 -12.21 -18.45
CA HIS A 42 -13.65 -11.94 -17.15
C HIS A 42 -13.09 -10.67 -16.48
N PHE A 43 -11.96 -10.15 -16.95
CA PHE A 43 -11.42 -8.88 -16.48
C PHE A 43 -12.11 -7.71 -17.15
N LYS A 44 -12.56 -6.77 -16.33
CA LYS A 44 -12.93 -5.43 -16.77
C LYS A 44 -11.68 -4.55 -16.72
N VAL A 45 -11.19 -4.16 -17.90
CA VAL A 45 -9.91 -3.46 -18.07
C VAL A 45 -10.15 -1.97 -18.28
N TYR A 46 -9.45 -1.15 -17.52
CA TYR A 46 -9.49 0.29 -17.59
C TYR A 46 -8.15 0.84 -18.04
N TYR A 47 -8.19 1.81 -18.95
CA TYR A 47 -7.04 2.50 -19.51
C TYR A 47 -7.21 4.00 -19.32
N GLY A 48 -6.11 4.74 -19.22
CA GLY A 48 -6.15 6.18 -19.15
C GLY A 48 -4.91 6.77 -18.49
N LYS A 49 -4.94 8.08 -18.27
CA LYS A 49 -3.97 8.76 -17.43
C LYS A 49 -4.26 8.44 -15.97
N ILE A 50 -3.21 8.35 -15.15
CA ILE A 50 -3.37 8.00 -13.74
C ILE A 50 -4.19 9.05 -12.99
N GLU A 51 -4.09 10.31 -13.40
CA GLU A 51 -4.87 11.43 -12.87
C GLU A 51 -6.38 11.29 -13.14
N ASP A 52 -6.76 10.53 -14.17
CA ASP A 52 -8.16 10.25 -14.49
C ASP A 52 -8.67 8.96 -13.84
N ALA A 53 -7.79 8.14 -13.25
CA ALA A 53 -8.15 6.88 -12.62
C ALA A 53 -9.11 7.08 -11.44
N GLU A 54 -8.96 8.16 -10.66
CA GLU A 54 -9.89 8.48 -9.57
C GLU A 54 -11.33 8.75 -10.08
N LYS A 55 -11.45 9.35 -11.27
CA LYS A 55 -12.76 9.56 -11.92
C LYS A 55 -13.38 8.24 -12.33
N ILE A 56 -12.58 7.29 -12.83
CA ILE A 56 -13.04 5.93 -13.14
C ILE A 56 -13.57 5.24 -11.89
N LEU A 57 -12.84 5.35 -10.77
CA LEU A 57 -13.23 4.77 -9.48
C LEU A 57 -14.51 5.42 -8.90
N SER A 58 -14.91 6.58 -9.39
CA SER A 58 -16.15 7.28 -9.00
C SER A 58 -17.37 6.89 -9.84
N THR A 59 -17.21 6.01 -10.84
CA THR A 59 -18.32 5.55 -11.70
C THR A 59 -19.20 4.50 -11.02
N GLU A 60 -20.41 4.28 -11.58
CA GLU A 60 -21.36 3.27 -11.08
C GLU A 60 -20.77 1.86 -10.96
N ASP A 61 -19.75 1.54 -11.77
CA ASP A 61 -19.05 0.26 -11.70
C ASP A 61 -18.52 -0.04 -10.29
N PHE A 62 -18.10 1.01 -9.56
CA PHE A 62 -17.48 0.91 -8.24
C PHE A 62 -18.43 1.25 -7.09
N ARG A 63 -19.72 1.44 -7.37
CA ARG A 63 -20.72 1.74 -6.35
C ARG A 63 -20.91 0.55 -5.40
N GLY A 64 -21.00 0.84 -4.11
CA GLY A 64 -21.21 -0.18 -3.07
C GLY A 64 -19.99 -1.06 -2.76
N ARG A 65 -18.80 -0.73 -3.30
CA ARG A 65 -17.52 -1.36 -2.96
C ARG A 65 -16.47 -0.32 -2.61
N ILE A 66 -15.33 -0.77 -2.07
CA ILE A 66 -14.16 0.09 -1.92
C ILE A 66 -13.73 0.51 -3.34
N PRO A 67 -13.71 1.82 -3.67
CA PRO A 67 -13.49 2.30 -5.03
C PRO A 67 -12.00 2.20 -5.37
N ARG A 68 -11.52 0.98 -5.61
CA ARG A 68 -10.14 0.65 -5.98
C ARG A 68 -10.14 -0.53 -6.95
N PHE A 69 -9.12 -0.61 -7.80
CA PHE A 69 -8.92 -1.73 -8.74
C PHE A 69 -8.37 -2.95 -8.00
N ASP A 70 -8.66 -4.15 -8.51
CA ASP A 70 -8.09 -5.39 -7.94
C ASP A 70 -6.61 -5.53 -8.29
N LEU A 71 -6.25 -5.16 -9.53
CA LEU A 71 -4.89 -5.21 -10.06
C LEU A 71 -4.53 -3.91 -10.78
N GLY A 72 -3.24 -3.57 -10.75
CA GLY A 72 -2.64 -2.56 -11.61
C GLY A 72 -1.58 -3.18 -12.51
N ILE A 73 -1.41 -2.67 -13.73
CA ILE A 73 -0.30 -3.02 -14.60
C ILE A 73 0.50 -1.74 -14.88
N ALA A 74 1.80 -1.77 -14.60
CA ALA A 74 2.70 -0.62 -14.73
C ALA A 74 3.92 -0.98 -15.58
N GLY A 75 4.37 -0.03 -16.40
CA GLY A 75 5.54 -0.14 -17.27
C GLY A 75 6.78 0.56 -16.73
N THR A 76 6.63 1.47 -15.76
CA THR A 76 7.76 2.18 -15.12
C THR A 76 7.64 2.24 -13.59
N VAL A 77 8.73 2.65 -12.92
CA VAL A 77 8.73 2.86 -11.45
C VAL A 77 7.78 3.98 -11.06
N GLU A 78 7.73 5.05 -11.84
CA GLU A 78 6.86 6.20 -11.61
C GLU A 78 5.39 5.78 -11.68
N GLU A 79 5.03 4.89 -12.60
CA GLU A 79 3.67 4.33 -12.66
C GLU A 79 3.36 3.42 -11.47
N ILE A 80 4.32 2.61 -11.00
CA ILE A 80 4.16 1.84 -9.76
C ILE A 80 3.89 2.80 -8.59
N ASP A 81 4.69 3.86 -8.45
CA ASP A 81 4.52 4.84 -7.39
C ASP A 81 3.15 5.53 -7.48
N ARG A 82 2.73 5.92 -8.68
CA ARG A 82 1.44 6.58 -8.92
C ARG A 82 0.24 5.65 -8.74
N LEU A 83 0.38 4.34 -8.93
CA LEU A 83 -0.66 3.38 -8.56
C LEU A 83 -0.84 3.27 -7.04
N ILE A 84 0.25 3.43 -6.29
CA ILE A 84 0.25 3.40 -4.82
C ILE A 84 -0.16 4.77 -4.25
N ARG A 85 0.27 5.87 -4.88
CA ARG A 85 0.09 7.28 -4.47
C ARG A 85 -0.27 8.12 -5.72
N PRO A 86 -1.54 8.10 -6.16
CA PRO A 86 -1.95 8.79 -7.38
C PRO A 86 -1.75 10.30 -7.29
N SER A 87 -2.04 10.90 -6.14
CA SER A 87 -1.84 12.32 -5.90
C SER A 87 -1.26 12.60 -4.51
N ARG A 88 -0.66 13.79 -4.35
CA ARG A 88 -0.14 14.27 -3.06
C ARG A 88 -1.24 14.73 -2.11
N SER A 89 -2.41 15.09 -2.63
CA SER A 89 -3.57 15.52 -1.85
C SER A 89 -4.47 14.36 -1.44
N HIS A 90 -4.47 13.27 -2.23
CA HIS A 90 -5.20 12.05 -1.95
C HIS A 90 -4.26 10.86 -2.08
N GLU A 91 -3.67 10.45 -0.96
CA GLU A 91 -2.71 9.34 -0.92
C GLU A 91 -3.34 7.93 -0.94
N ASN A 92 -4.64 7.86 -1.27
CA ASN A 92 -5.35 6.60 -1.40
C ASN A 92 -4.84 5.82 -2.61
N SER A 93 -4.31 4.63 -2.38
CA SER A 93 -3.88 3.73 -3.46
C SER A 93 -5.03 3.44 -4.42
N LEU A 94 -4.74 3.47 -5.72
CA LEU A 94 -5.67 3.04 -6.76
C LEU A 94 -5.91 1.53 -6.70
N ILE A 95 -4.95 0.79 -6.14
CA ILE A 95 -5.02 -0.65 -5.95
C ILE A 95 -5.56 -0.96 -4.55
N ARG A 96 -6.50 -1.90 -4.49
CA ARG A 96 -7.09 -2.35 -3.24
C ARG A 96 -6.04 -2.90 -2.26
N PRO A 97 -6.32 -2.86 -0.94
CA PRO A 97 -5.58 -3.65 0.01
C PRO A 97 -5.58 -5.13 -0.39
N ARG A 98 -4.43 -5.77 -0.17
CA ARG A 98 -4.10 -7.14 -0.57
C ARG A 98 -4.20 -7.37 -2.09
N GLY A 99 -4.18 -6.31 -2.89
CA GLY A 99 -4.07 -6.39 -4.35
C GLY A 99 -2.63 -6.57 -4.83
N ALA A 100 -2.43 -6.49 -6.14
CA ALA A 100 -1.10 -6.52 -6.75
C ALA A 100 -0.94 -5.51 -7.90
N ILE A 101 0.29 -5.03 -8.06
CA ILE A 101 0.76 -4.31 -9.24
C ILE A 101 1.68 -5.25 -10.02
N LEU A 102 1.37 -5.45 -11.30
CA LEU A 102 2.09 -6.29 -12.22
C LEU A 102 2.98 -5.41 -13.10
N PHE A 103 4.28 -5.67 -13.07
CA PHE A 103 5.26 -4.91 -13.84
C PHE A 103 5.44 -5.51 -15.24
N GLN A 104 5.21 -4.70 -16.26
CA GLN A 104 5.41 -5.02 -17.68
C GLN A 104 6.24 -3.90 -18.34
N GLY A 105 7.55 -3.92 -18.13
CA GLY A 105 8.43 -2.90 -18.67
C GLY A 105 9.90 -3.31 -18.74
N LYS A 106 10.71 -2.40 -19.28
CA LYS A 106 12.17 -2.54 -19.27
C LYS A 106 12.70 -2.16 -17.90
N SER A 107 13.72 -2.88 -17.42
CA SER A 107 14.28 -2.61 -16.10
C SER A 107 15.21 -1.40 -16.05
N GLU A 108 15.75 -0.91 -17.18
CA GLU A 108 16.61 0.29 -17.28
C GLU A 108 17.70 0.43 -16.18
N LYS A 109 18.37 -0.66 -15.82
CA LYS A 109 19.38 -0.73 -14.72
C LYS A 109 18.82 -0.42 -13.31
N ASN A 110 17.52 -0.53 -13.13
CA ASN A 110 16.86 -0.46 -11.84
C ASN A 110 16.77 -1.85 -11.21
N TYR A 111 17.50 -2.08 -10.12
CA TYR A 111 17.58 -3.38 -9.45
C TYR A 111 16.22 -3.92 -8.96
N ILE A 112 15.27 -3.03 -8.60
CA ILE A 112 13.93 -3.46 -8.21
C ILE A 112 13.19 -4.03 -9.42
N LEU A 113 13.25 -3.35 -10.56
CA LEU A 113 12.62 -3.82 -11.78
C LEU A 113 13.30 -5.08 -12.34
N GLU A 114 14.61 -5.20 -12.21
CA GLU A 114 15.35 -6.44 -12.54
C GLU A 114 14.91 -7.60 -11.65
N PHE A 115 14.78 -7.35 -10.34
CA PHE A 115 14.28 -8.31 -9.37
C PHE A 115 12.87 -8.80 -9.74
N LEU A 116 11.95 -7.89 -10.06
CA LEU A 116 10.60 -8.24 -10.53
C LEU A 116 10.64 -9.03 -11.85
N ASN A 117 11.41 -8.58 -12.84
CA ASN A 117 11.51 -9.27 -14.14
C ASN A 117 12.12 -10.67 -14.05
N SER A 118 12.94 -10.93 -13.02
CA SER A 118 13.44 -12.27 -12.69
C SER A 118 12.38 -13.22 -12.09
N GLY A 119 11.13 -12.75 -11.94
CA GLY A 119 10.01 -13.52 -11.41
C GLY A 119 9.84 -13.43 -9.90
N LYS A 120 10.64 -12.60 -9.22
CA LYS A 120 10.55 -12.43 -7.77
C LYS A 120 9.48 -11.39 -7.41
N SER A 121 8.99 -11.46 -6.17
CA SER A 121 7.92 -10.61 -5.67
C SER A 121 8.38 -9.70 -4.53
N ILE A 122 7.86 -8.47 -4.49
CA ILE A 122 8.00 -7.58 -3.33
C ILE A 122 6.63 -7.46 -2.65
N ARG A 123 6.61 -7.59 -1.32
CA ARG A 123 5.44 -7.24 -0.52
C ARG A 123 5.72 -5.94 0.20
N SER A 124 4.77 -5.02 0.13
CA SER A 124 4.85 -3.73 0.80
C SER A 124 3.58 -3.48 1.58
N SER A 125 3.72 -2.83 2.72
CA SER A 125 2.60 -2.39 3.54
C SER A 125 2.74 -0.92 3.84
N ARG A 126 1.65 -0.17 3.67
CA ARG A 126 1.56 1.21 4.11
C ARG A 126 0.72 1.31 5.38
N CYS A 127 1.29 1.95 6.39
CA CYS A 127 0.50 2.57 7.44
C CYS A 127 -0.32 3.69 6.77
N GLY A 128 -1.64 3.67 6.93
CA GLY A 128 -2.56 4.52 6.17
C GLY A 128 -2.43 6.01 6.49
N ASP A 129 -3.40 6.80 6.02
CA ASP A 129 -3.47 8.22 6.34
C ASP A 129 -3.84 8.42 7.84
N PHE A 130 -2.94 9.04 8.59
CA PHE A 130 -3.13 9.35 10.01
C PHE A 130 -3.72 10.74 10.26
N GLN A 131 -3.94 11.58 9.24
CA GLN A 131 -4.45 12.94 9.42
C GLN A 131 -5.75 12.96 10.23
N LEU A 132 -6.69 12.09 9.87
CA LEU A 132 -7.94 11.95 10.61
C LEU A 132 -7.72 11.42 12.03
N ALA A 133 -6.86 10.41 12.19
CA ALA A 133 -6.54 9.84 13.50
C ALA A 133 -5.91 10.90 14.44
N ILE A 134 -4.96 11.68 13.92
CA ILE A 134 -4.33 12.78 14.65
C ILE A 134 -5.35 13.85 15.01
N LYS A 135 -6.19 14.28 14.06
CA LYS A 135 -7.25 15.25 14.31
C LYS A 135 -8.20 14.77 15.42
N LEU A 136 -8.64 13.52 15.36
CA LEU A 136 -9.49 12.91 16.40
C LEU A 136 -8.81 12.90 17.77
N LEU A 137 -7.52 12.57 17.84
CA LEU A 137 -6.76 12.59 19.09
C LEU A 137 -6.60 14.02 19.65
N GLN A 138 -6.39 15.01 18.78
CA GLN A 138 -6.30 16.42 19.18
C GLN A 138 -7.63 16.96 19.71
N GLU A 139 -8.74 16.59 19.07
CA GLU A 139 -10.09 17.00 19.48
C GLU A 139 -10.55 16.27 20.76
N ASN A 140 -9.99 15.10 21.07
CA ASN A 140 -10.37 14.26 22.21
C ASN A 140 -9.21 14.03 23.19
N LYS A 141 -8.76 15.09 23.86
CA LYS A 141 -7.60 15.04 24.79
C LYS A 141 -7.67 13.93 25.83
N LYS A 142 -8.84 13.65 26.42
CA LYS A 142 -8.99 12.55 27.40
C LYS A 142 -8.62 11.18 26.83
N ILE A 143 -8.94 10.93 25.56
CA ILE A 143 -8.58 9.69 24.87
C ILE A 143 -7.06 9.65 24.65
N SER A 144 -6.48 10.76 24.21
CA SER A 144 -5.03 10.88 24.00
C SER A 144 -4.23 10.66 25.29
N GLU A 145 -4.65 11.27 26.40
CA GLU A 145 -4.04 11.08 27.73
C GLU A 145 -4.17 9.63 28.20
N ALA A 146 -5.34 9.01 28.00
CA ALA A 146 -5.55 7.61 28.34
C ALA A 146 -4.67 6.69 27.49
N LEU A 147 -4.52 6.94 26.18
CA LEU A 147 -3.65 6.18 25.30
C LEU A 147 -2.18 6.34 25.69
N GLU A 148 -1.72 7.56 25.97
CA GLU A 148 -0.35 7.79 26.43
C GLU A 148 -0.08 7.01 27.73
N LYS A 149 -0.96 7.14 28.71
CA LYS A 149 -0.83 6.49 30.02
C LYS A 149 -0.82 4.96 29.94
N ASN A 150 -1.62 4.37 29.06
CA ASN A 150 -1.82 2.91 29.03
C ASN A 150 -1.01 2.20 27.94
N MET A 151 -0.62 2.89 26.86
CA MET A 151 0.16 2.28 25.78
C MET A 151 1.66 2.55 25.93
N VAL A 152 2.07 3.69 26.48
CA VAL A 152 3.49 3.99 26.70
C VAL A 152 3.91 3.50 28.07
N THR A 153 4.51 2.31 28.07
CA THR A 153 4.93 1.62 29.30
C THR A 153 6.24 2.13 29.86
N HIS A 154 7.15 2.65 29.03
CA HIS A 154 8.49 3.03 29.44
C HIS A 154 8.99 4.28 28.73
N PHE A 155 9.68 5.13 29.49
CA PHE A 155 10.34 6.33 29.00
C PHE A 155 11.82 6.27 29.36
N TYR A 156 12.68 6.59 28.40
CA TYR A 156 14.13 6.69 28.58
C TYR A 156 14.64 8.01 28.01
N SER A 157 15.80 8.45 28.48
CA SER A 157 16.54 9.55 27.86
C SER A 157 17.44 9.03 26.72
N PRO A 158 17.99 9.90 25.86
CA PRO A 158 18.89 9.49 24.78
C PRO A 158 20.15 8.76 25.27
N GLU A 159 20.63 9.06 26.47
CA GLU A 159 21.82 8.45 27.07
C GLU A 159 21.59 6.96 27.40
N ASP A 160 20.34 6.58 27.65
CA ASP A 160 19.92 5.22 28.03
C ASP A 160 19.49 4.36 26.83
N LEU A 161 19.89 4.74 25.61
CA LEU A 161 19.45 4.08 24.37
C LEU A 161 19.62 2.55 24.39
N ASN A 162 20.76 2.09 24.90
CA ASN A 162 21.07 0.66 25.01
C ASN A 162 20.08 -0.07 25.93
N GLN A 163 19.68 0.56 27.03
CA GLN A 163 18.70 0.00 27.95
C GLN A 163 17.30 0.05 27.34
N ALA A 164 16.95 1.15 26.67
CA ALA A 164 15.67 1.28 25.97
C ALA A 164 15.46 0.18 24.92
N PHE A 165 16.48 -0.17 24.14
CA PHE A 165 16.42 -1.27 23.18
C PHE A 165 16.28 -2.64 23.84
N LYS A 166 16.92 -2.86 25.00
CA LYS A 166 16.75 -4.11 25.77
C LYS A 166 15.31 -4.23 26.26
N THR A 167 14.76 -3.17 26.85
CA THR A 167 13.38 -3.13 27.34
C THR A 167 12.37 -3.30 26.20
N ALA A 168 12.59 -2.65 25.05
CA ALA A 168 11.69 -2.76 23.89
C ALA A 168 11.61 -4.18 23.30
N LYS A 169 12.60 -5.04 23.57
CA LYS A 169 12.59 -6.46 23.18
C LYS A 169 11.90 -7.36 24.20
N SER A 170 11.62 -6.86 25.42
CA SER A 170 10.98 -7.67 26.45
C SER A 170 9.47 -7.71 26.27
N SER A 171 8.85 -8.80 26.73
CA SER A 171 7.39 -8.97 26.75
C SER A 171 6.69 -8.07 27.78
N GLU A 172 7.45 -7.38 28.62
CA GLU A 172 6.94 -6.46 29.65
C GLU A 172 6.67 -5.06 29.10
N SER A 173 7.09 -4.77 27.86
CA SER A 173 6.89 -3.49 27.22
C SER A 173 5.80 -3.55 26.14
N ILE A 174 4.94 -2.53 26.10
CA ILE A 174 3.98 -2.30 25.00
C ILE A 174 4.59 -1.29 24.03
N LYS A 175 5.04 -0.16 24.56
CA LYS A 175 5.75 0.89 23.82
C LYS A 175 6.81 1.50 24.72
N VAL A 176 8.00 1.64 24.15
CA VAL A 176 9.14 2.37 24.73
C VAL A 176 9.33 3.67 23.96
N VAL A 177 9.50 4.78 24.66
CA VAL A 177 9.69 6.11 24.08
C VAL A 177 11.00 6.71 24.59
N ILE A 178 11.80 7.24 23.66
CA ILE A 178 12.94 8.10 24.01
C ILE A 178 12.43 9.54 24.07
N LYS A 179 12.54 10.17 25.24
CA LYS A 179 12.22 11.60 25.41
C LYS A 179 13.51 12.40 25.27
N HIS A 180 13.62 13.13 24.16
CA HIS A 180 14.63 14.16 23.99
C HIS A 180 13.98 15.49 24.38
N PHE A 181 14.46 16.10 25.45
CA PHE A 181 14.08 17.45 25.85
C PHE A 181 15.06 18.48 25.30
#